data_AF-A0A4U2DDK6-F1
#
_entry.id   AF-A0A4U2DDK6-F1
#
_cell.length_a   1.000
_cell.length_b   1.000
_cell.length_c   1.000
_cell.angle_alpha   90.00
_cell.angle_beta   90.00
_cell.angle_gamma   90.00
#
_symmetry.space_group_name_H-M   'P 1'
#
loop_
_entity.id
_entity.type
_entity.pdbx_description
1 polymer ?
#
loop_
_entity_poly.entity_id
_entity_poly.type
_entity_poly.pdbx_seq_one_letter_code
_entity_poly.pdbx_strand_id
1 'polypeptide(L)'
;FDELPSSTMMAMTLLPQTKAEARARLHRVREAAVGEEPALEAIRNECDDFNVLVEKHPLWRGQLAFYVQGESVDDIDARTQSLRSIFNSRGLSI
;
A
#
# COMPACT_ATOMS: atom_id res chain seq x y z
N PHE A 1 14.72 8.09 0.50
CA PHE A 1 15.45 7.26 1.49
C PHE A 1 16.12 8.13 2.54
N ASP A 2 16.60 9.31 2.16
CA ASP A 2 17.32 10.24 3.04
C ASP A 2 16.52 10.74 4.25
N GLU A 3 15.19 10.67 4.18
CA GLU A 3 14.31 11.03 5.29
C GLU A 3 14.00 9.89 6.25
N LEU A 4 14.38 8.64 5.93
CA LEU A 4 14.15 7.52 6.85
C LEU A 4 15.05 7.65 8.09
N PRO A 5 14.61 7.19 9.26
CA PRO A 5 15.45 7.17 10.45
C PRO A 5 16.76 6.43 10.18
N SER A 6 17.83 6.87 10.83
CA SER A 6 19.14 6.23 10.72
C SER A 6 19.05 4.73 11.05
N SER A 7 19.85 3.93 10.34
CA SER A 7 19.89 2.47 10.46
C SER A 7 18.56 1.77 10.12
N THR A 8 17.70 2.40 9.31
CA THR A 8 16.54 1.72 8.71
C THR A 8 16.95 0.99 7.43
N MET A 9 16.68 -0.31 7.37
CA MET A 9 16.81 -1.11 6.15
C MET A 9 15.45 -1.30 5.51
N MET A 10 15.31 -0.96 4.23
CA MET A 10 14.12 -1.29 3.44
C MET A 10 14.39 -2.53 2.59
N ALA A 11 13.51 -3.52 2.70
CA ALA A 11 13.43 -4.64 1.76
C ALA A 11 12.18 -4.48 0.89
N MET A 12 12.35 -4.68 -0.42
CA MET A 12 11.26 -4.60 -1.39
C MET A 12 11.24 -5.84 -2.26
N THR A 13 10.06 -6.46 -2.36
CA THR A 13 9.78 -7.54 -3.31
C THR A 13 8.81 -7.00 -4.35
N LEU A 14 9.20 -7.05 -5.62
CA LEU A 14 8.35 -6.69 -6.76
C LEU A 14 8.10 -7.92 -7.62
N LEU A 15 6.83 -8.25 -7.82
CA LEU A 15 6.41 -9.33 -8.71
C LEU A 15 5.64 -8.73 -9.89
N PRO A 16 6.04 -9.01 -11.15
CA PRO A 16 5.25 -8.59 -12.29
C PRO A 16 3.89 -9.30 -12.24
N GLN A 17 2.82 -8.56 -12.47
CA GLN A 17 1.46 -9.09 -12.43
C GLN A 17 0.80 -8.92 -13.80
N THR A 18 0.02 -9.92 -14.22
CA THR A 18 -0.79 -9.77 -15.42
C THR A 18 -1.99 -8.86 -15.17
N LYS A 19 -2.42 -8.12 -16.20
CA LYS A 19 -3.64 -7.31 -16.11
C LYS A 19 -4.89 -8.16 -15.84
N ALA A 20 -4.92 -9.40 -16.33
CA ALA A 20 -6.03 -10.33 -16.11
C ALA A 20 -6.22 -10.66 -14.62
N GLU A 21 -5.13 -10.97 -13.91
CA GLU A 21 -5.19 -11.25 -12.47
C GLU A 21 -5.62 -10.02 -11.66
N ALA A 22 -5.18 -8.82 -12.07
CA ALA A 22 -5.57 -7.57 -11.42
C ALA A 22 -7.06 -7.30 -11.58
N ARG A 23 -7.59 -7.43 -12.81
CA ARG A 23 -9.02 -7.32 -13.09
C ARG A 23 -9.85 -8.34 -12.31
N ALA A 24 -9.40 -9.59 -12.25
CA ALA A 24 -10.10 -10.63 -11.50
C ALA A 24 -10.22 -10.28 -10.01
N ARG A 25 -9.21 -9.62 -9.42
CA ARG A 25 -9.28 -9.14 -8.03
C ARG A 25 -10.23 -7.96 -7.88
N LEU A 26 -10.14 -6.96 -8.76
CA LEU A 26 -11.06 -5.80 -8.74
C LEU A 26 -12.52 -6.27 -8.89
N HIS A 27 -12.79 -7.18 -9.82
CA HIS A 27 -14.10 -7.77 -10.00
C HIS A 27 -14.61 -8.45 -8.72
N ARG A 28 -13.78 -9.23 -8.03
CA ARG A 28 -14.18 -9.86 -6.75
C ARG A 28 -14.57 -8.83 -5.68
N VAL A 29 -13.83 -7.72 -5.59
CA VAL A 29 -14.14 -6.65 -4.61
C VAL A 29 -15.43 -5.94 -5.00
N ARG A 30 -15.58 -5.59 -6.29
CA ARG A 30 -16.78 -4.93 -6.82
C ARG A 30 -18.04 -5.77 -6.60
N GLU A 31 -17.98 -7.07 -6.88
CA GLU A 31 -19.12 -7.99 -6.67
C GLU A 31 -19.44 -8.21 -5.19
N ALA A 32 -18.47 -8.05 -4.29
CA ALA A 32 -18.71 -8.14 -2.85
C ALA A 32 -19.38 -6.87 -2.28
N ALA A 33 -19.32 -5.73 -2.99
CA ALA A 33 -19.96 -4.48 -2.59
C ALA A 33 -21.45 -4.47 -2.96
N VAL A 34 -22.23 -5.36 -2.33
CA VAL A 34 -23.67 -5.54 -2.57
C VAL A 34 -24.50 -4.65 -1.68
N GLY A 35 -25.28 -3.75 -2.29
CA GLY A 35 -26.15 -2.81 -1.58
C GLY A 35 -26.09 -1.41 -2.21
N GLU A 36 -26.92 -0.51 -1.69
CA GLU A 36 -27.01 0.89 -2.16
C GLU A 36 -26.53 1.89 -1.11
N GLU A 37 -25.85 1.41 -0.07
CA GLU A 37 -25.17 2.29 0.87
C GLU A 37 -24.11 3.12 0.13
N PRO A 38 -24.00 4.44 0.38
CA PRO A 38 -23.04 5.30 -0.31
C PRO A 38 -21.59 4.80 -0.27
N ALA A 39 -21.20 4.12 0.82
CA ALA A 39 -19.88 3.51 0.96
C ALA A 39 -19.66 2.35 -0.04
N LEU A 40 -20.68 1.54 -0.32
CA LEU A 40 -20.59 0.45 -1.29
C LEU A 40 -20.63 0.96 -2.73
N GLU A 41 -21.39 2.01 -3.00
CA GLU A 41 -21.35 2.73 -4.28
C GLU A 41 -19.96 3.31 -4.55
N ALA A 42 -19.35 3.95 -3.55
CA ALA A 42 -17.98 4.46 -3.64
C ALA A 42 -16.96 3.35 -3.97
N ILE A 43 -17.05 2.19 -3.32
CA ILE A 43 -16.18 1.04 -3.61
C ILE A 43 -16.36 0.55 -5.06
N ARG A 44 -17.60 0.51 -5.57
CA ARG A 44 -17.87 0.12 -6.97
C ARG A 44 -17.24 1.12 -7.94
N ASN A 45 -17.41 2.43 -7.70
CA ASN A 45 -16.83 3.48 -8.52
C ASN A 45 -15.30 3.46 -8.49
N GLU A 46 -14.69 3.28 -7.31
CA GLU A 46 -13.24 3.12 -7.17
C GLU A 46 -12.71 1.91 -7.96
N CYS A 47 -13.43 0.78 -7.95
CA CYS A 47 -13.06 -0.37 -8.77
C CYS A 47 -13.09 -0.05 -10.27
N ASP A 48 -14.09 0.71 -10.72
CA ASP A 48 -14.25 1.10 -12.12
C ASP A 48 -13.15 2.09 -12.55
N ASP A 49 -12.79 3.06 -11.70
CA ASP A 49 -11.67 3.98 -11.91
C ASP A 49 -10.32 3.23 -11.95
N PHE A 50 -10.13 2.27 -11.04
CA PHE A 50 -8.88 1.50 -10.98
C PHE A 50 -8.70 0.59 -12.21
N ASN A 51 -9.79 0.11 -12.81
CA ASN A 51 -9.73 -0.64 -14.07
C ASN A 51 -9.11 0.19 -15.21
N VAL A 52 -9.35 1.51 -15.25
CA VAL A 52 -8.73 2.41 -16.23
C VAL A 52 -7.22 2.50 -16.01
N LEU A 53 -6.78 2.56 -14.75
CA LEU A 53 -5.35 2.60 -14.40
C LEU A 53 -4.63 1.30 -14.73
N VAL A 54 -5.28 0.16 -14.47
CA VAL A 54 -4.78 -1.18 -14.82
C VAL A 54 -4.48 -1.30 -16.31
N GLU A 55 -5.27 -0.65 -17.17
CA GLU A 55 -5.03 -0.70 -18.61
C GLU A 55 -3.86 0.18 -19.07
N LYS A 56 -3.60 1.28 -18.39
CA LYS A 56 -2.60 2.28 -18.82
C LYS A 56 -1.17 1.95 -18.36
N HIS A 57 -0.99 1.08 -17.37
CA HIS A 57 0.31 0.89 -16.72
C HIS A 57 0.73 -0.58 -16.61
N PRO A 58 2.04 -0.88 -16.71
CA PRO A 58 2.60 -2.14 -16.23
C PRO A 58 2.32 -2.31 -14.74
N LEU A 59 1.92 -3.52 -14.35
CA LEU A 59 1.53 -3.80 -12.97
C LEU A 59 2.60 -4.57 -12.23
N TRP A 60 2.91 -4.06 -11.05
CA TRP A 60 3.81 -4.69 -10.10
C TRP A 60 3.08 -4.88 -8.79
N ARG A 61 3.07 -6.11 -8.29
CA ARG A 61 2.68 -6.36 -6.92
C ARG A 61 3.91 -6.17 -6.04
N GLY A 62 3.90 -5.09 -5.27
CA GLY A 62 4.95 -4.77 -4.31
C GLY A 62 4.64 -5.25 -2.90
N GLN A 63 5.67 -5.67 -2.18
CA GLN A 63 5.67 -5.70 -0.72
C GLN A 63 6.88 -4.94 -0.22
N LEU A 64 6.67 -4.13 0.82
CA LEU A 64 7.70 -3.35 1.48
C LEU A 64 7.81 -3.81 2.93
N ALA A 65 9.03 -3.99 3.41
CA ALA A 65 9.34 -4.19 4.82
C ALA A 65 10.41 -3.19 5.23
N PHE A 66 10.20 -2.56 6.39
CA PHE A 66 11.13 -1.61 6.99
C PHE A 66 11.62 -2.21 8.29
N TYR A 67 12.92 -2.49 8.37
CA TYR A 67 13.59 -2.98 9.56
C TYR A 67 14.29 -1.82 10.23
N VAL A 68 13.93 -1.55 11.48
CA VAL A 68 14.53 -0.50 12.30
C VAL A 68 15.46 -1.16 13.30
N GLN A 69 16.68 -0.65 13.40
CA GLN A 69 17.66 -1.08 14.39
C GLN A 69 17.91 0.04 15.40
N GLY A 70 18.09 -0.32 16.68
CA GLY A 70 18.47 0.59 17.75
C GLY A 70 19.29 -0.12 18.82
N GLU A 71 19.94 0.65 19.69
CA GLU A 71 20.80 0.11 20.77
C GLU A 71 19.99 -0.34 22.00
N SER A 72 18.74 0.08 22.08
CA SER A 72 17.79 -0.28 23.14
C SER A 72 16.36 -0.39 22.58
N VAL A 73 15.44 -0.93 23.37
CA VAL A 73 14.01 -0.97 23.02
C VAL A 73 13.46 0.45 22.85
N ASP A 74 13.79 1.37 23.75
CA ASP A 74 13.33 2.76 23.70
C ASP A 74 13.81 3.47 22.41
N ASP A 75 15.04 3.19 21.97
CA ASP A 75 15.59 3.72 20.71
C ASP A 75 14.85 3.15 19.49
N ILE A 76 14.54 1.85 19.49
CA ILE A 76 13.73 1.22 18.43
C ILE A 76 12.32 1.84 18.38
N ASP A 77 11.69 2.06 19.53
CA ASP A 77 10.35 2.64 19.60
C ASP A 77 10.33 4.09 19.09
N ALA A 78 11.29 4.91 19.51
CA ALA A 78 11.43 6.29 19.04
C ALA A 78 11.62 6.36 17.52
N ARG A 79 12.48 5.50 16.96
CA ARG A 79 12.70 5.43 15.50
C ARG A 79 11.49 4.90 14.76
N THR A 80 10.78 3.92 15.32
CA THR A 80 9.52 3.41 14.75
C THR A 80 8.46 4.51 14.70
N GLN A 81 8.36 5.32 15.75
CA GLN A 81 7.44 6.45 15.78
C GLN A 81 7.82 7.53 14.75
N SER A 82 9.12 7.82 14.60
CA SER A 82 9.62 8.71 13.55
C SER A 82 9.26 8.19 12.15
N LEU A 83 9.50 6.91 11.88
CA LEU A 83 9.14 6.26 10.62
C LEU A 83 7.64 6.37 10.31
N ARG A 84 6.79 6.11 11.30
CA ARG A 84 5.33 6.28 11.17
C ARG A 84 4.95 7.73 10.85
N SER A 85 5.57 8.70 11.52
CA SER A 85 5.33 10.12 11.27
C SER A 85 5.65 10.50 9.83
N ILE A 86 6.78 10.04 9.30
CA ILE A 86 7.19 10.27 7.90
C ILE A 86 6.19 9.64 6.92
N PHE A 87 5.67 8.44 7.23
CA PHE A 87 4.71 7.79 6.34
C PHE A 87 3.37 8.51 6.33
N ASN A 88 2.89 8.91 7.50
CA ASN A 88 1.65 9.66 7.64
C ASN A 88 1.73 11.02 6.91
N SER A 89 2.84 11.75 7.05
CA SER A 89 3.02 13.05 6.37
C SER A 89 3.06 12.95 4.85
N ARG A 90 3.35 11.75 4.31
CA ARG A 90 3.44 11.46 2.87
C ARG A 90 2.22 10.72 2.31
N GLY A 91 1.18 10.52 3.12
CA GLY A 91 -0.02 9.76 2.70
C GLY A 91 0.26 8.27 2.46
N LEU A 92 1.31 7.73 3.07
CA LEU A 92 1.69 6.31 3.05
C LEU A 92 1.33 5.60 4.36
N SER A 93 0.34 6.14 5.09
CA SER A 93 -0.11 5.58 6.36
C SER A 93 -0.46 4.10 6.21
N ILE A 94 0.17 3.26 7.03
CA ILE A 94 -0.09 1.82 7.16
C ILE A 94 -1.16 1.61 8.22
#